data_AF-X1D5I4-F1
#
_entry.id   AF-X1D5I4-F1
#
_cell.length_a   1.000
_cell.length_b   1.000
_cell.length_c   1.000
_cell.angle_alpha   90.00
_cell.angle_beta   90.00
_cell.angle_gamma   90.00
#
_symmetry.space_group_name_H-M   'P 1'
#
loop_
_entity.id
_entity.type
_entity.pdbx_description
1 polymer ?
#
loop_
_entity_poly.entity_id
_entity_poly.type
_entity_poly.pdbx_seq_one_letter_code
_entity_poly.pdbx_strand_id
1 'polypeptide(L)'
;MTSTELDDIIKSQFDKTLDSTNFESLGKLYKGKVRDNYIKNDVRIIIASDRLSAFDRVITTIPFKGQMLNQVSSFWFEKTKNLVKNHIIDVPDPNVSVVHQCEMIPVEMVVRAYITGSA
;
A
#
# COMPACT_ATOMS: atom_id res chain seq x y z
N MET A 1 -15.58 -21.96 -0.19
CA MET A 1 -15.04 -21.51 1.10
C MET A 1 -16.22 -21.09 1.96
N THR A 2 -16.40 -21.74 3.10
CA THR A 2 -17.46 -21.36 4.06
C THR A 2 -17.01 -20.14 4.88
N SER A 3 -17.93 -19.43 5.53
CA SER A 3 -17.58 -18.30 6.40
C SER A 3 -16.65 -18.72 7.54
N THR A 4 -16.88 -19.92 8.11
CA THR A 4 -16.08 -20.47 9.20
C THR A 4 -14.62 -20.74 8.77
N GLU A 5 -14.41 -21.27 7.57
CA GLU A 5 -13.05 -21.49 7.02
C GLU A 5 -12.27 -20.18 6.85
N LEU A 6 -12.96 -19.11 6.44
CA LEU A 6 -12.33 -17.79 6.28
C LEU A 6 -11.95 -17.18 7.63
N ASP A 7 -12.81 -17.30 8.63
CA ASP A 7 -12.55 -16.81 9.98
C ASP A 7 -11.32 -17.48 10.60
N ASP A 8 -11.17 -18.80 10.41
CA ASP A 8 -10.03 -19.55 10.93
C ASP A 8 -8.73 -19.14 10.24
N ILE A 9 -8.77 -18.88 8.92
CA ILE A 9 -7.62 -18.34 8.20
C ILE A 9 -7.23 -16.97 8.72
N ILE A 10 -8.18 -16.05 8.87
CA ILE A 10 -7.91 -14.69 9.36
C ILE A 10 -7.30 -14.74 10.77
N LYS A 11 -7.87 -15.53 11.68
CA LYS A 11 -7.36 -15.70 13.05
C LYS A 11 -5.94 -16.26 13.06
N SER A 12 -5.62 -17.21 12.17
CA SER A 12 -4.28 -17.79 12.06
C SER A 12 -3.18 -16.79 11.65
N GLN A 13 -3.57 -15.58 11.19
CA GLN A 13 -2.65 -14.52 10.77
C GLN A 13 -2.52 -13.38 11.78
N PHE A 14 -3.22 -13.41 12.91
CA PHE A 14 -3.20 -12.30 13.89
C PHE A 14 -1.79 -11.95 14.36
N ASP A 15 -0.92 -12.94 14.54
CA ASP A 15 0.48 -12.74 14.97
C ASP A 15 1.47 -12.65 13.78
N LYS A 16 0.98 -12.59 12.54
CA LYS A 16 1.78 -12.63 11.31
C LYS A 16 1.67 -11.36 10.47
N THR A 17 1.16 -10.28 11.07
CA THR A 17 1.00 -9.02 10.37
C THR A 17 2.34 -8.37 10.04
N LEU A 18 2.45 -7.78 8.85
CA LEU A 18 3.62 -7.04 8.43
C LEU A 18 3.65 -5.64 9.07
N ASP A 19 4.34 -5.49 10.20
CA ASP A 19 4.54 -4.19 10.84
C ASP A 19 5.61 -3.36 10.13
N SER A 20 6.81 -3.87 9.87
CA SER A 20 7.85 -3.12 9.14
C SER A 20 8.84 -4.03 8.43
N THR A 21 9.63 -3.44 7.54
CA THR A 21 10.65 -4.11 6.74
C THR A 21 12.01 -3.41 6.89
N ASN A 22 13.09 -4.15 6.62
CA ASN A 22 14.45 -3.60 6.58
C ASN A 22 15.32 -4.37 5.56
N PHE A 23 15.02 -4.22 4.28
CA PHE A 23 15.76 -4.90 3.22
C PHE A 23 16.84 -3.99 2.62
N GLU A 24 18.07 -4.10 3.12
CA GLU A 24 19.20 -3.27 2.66
C GLU A 24 19.48 -3.40 1.16
N SER A 25 19.24 -4.58 0.60
CA SER A 25 19.45 -4.87 -0.83
C SER A 25 18.53 -4.08 -1.78
N LEU A 26 17.39 -3.59 -1.27
CA LEU A 26 16.39 -2.86 -2.04
C LEU A 26 16.68 -1.37 -2.16
N GLY A 27 17.66 -0.84 -1.41
CA GLY A 27 18.10 0.56 -1.49
C GLY A 27 17.77 1.37 -0.23
N LYS A 28 17.72 2.70 -0.37
CA LYS A 28 17.51 3.60 0.76
C LYS A 28 16.07 3.48 1.27
N LEU A 29 15.92 3.06 2.52
CA LEU A 29 14.63 2.97 3.20
C LEU A 29 14.10 4.35 3.59
N TYR A 30 12.84 4.61 3.24
CA TYR A 30 12.01 5.72 3.69
C TYR A 30 10.70 5.17 4.27
N LYS A 31 10.53 5.31 5.59
CA LYS A 31 9.34 4.85 6.30
C LYS A 31 8.24 5.91 6.25
N GLY A 32 7.13 5.58 5.61
CA GLY A 32 5.88 6.32 5.73
C GLY A 32 5.00 5.77 6.85
N LYS A 33 3.85 6.41 7.11
CA LYS A 33 2.89 5.96 8.14
C LYS A 33 2.49 4.48 7.97
N VAL A 34 2.16 4.07 6.75
CA VAL A 34 1.62 2.72 6.45
C VAL A 34 2.32 2.00 5.29
N ARG A 35 3.43 2.54 4.80
CA ARG A 35 4.21 1.98 3.69
C ARG A 35 5.69 2.13 3.98
N ASP A 36 6.47 1.12 3.62
CA ASP A 36 7.92 1.18 3.63
C ASP A 36 8.37 1.32 2.16
N ASN A 37 9.15 2.35 1.88
CA ASN A 37 9.57 2.67 0.51
C ASN A 37 11.07 2.49 0.41
N TYR A 38 11.52 1.78 -0.62
CA TYR A 38 12.93 1.63 -0.93
C TYR A 38 13.22 2.35 -2.24
N ILE A 39 14.23 3.22 -2.24
CA ILE A 39 14.61 3.99 -3.42
C ILE A 39 15.98 3.50 -3.88
N LYS A 40 16.05 3.09 -5.14
CA LYS A 40 17.27 2.63 -5.79
C LYS A 40 17.24 3.07 -7.24
N ASN A 41 18.20 3.91 -7.63
CA ASN A 41 18.22 4.54 -8.96
C ASN A 41 16.89 5.27 -9.24
N ASP A 42 16.33 5.12 -10.43
CA ASP A 42 15.07 5.75 -10.87
C ASP A 42 13.82 4.94 -10.53
N VAL A 43 13.93 4.01 -9.58
CA VAL A 43 12.85 3.11 -9.16
C VAL A 43 12.59 3.27 -7.66
N ARG A 44 11.31 3.23 -7.31
CA ARG A 44 10.83 3.09 -5.93
C ARG A 44 10.10 1.77 -5.78
N ILE A 45 10.46 1.00 -4.77
CA ILE A 45 9.75 -0.20 -4.34
C ILE A 45 8.89 0.18 -3.15
N ILE A 46 7.58 0.06 -3.29
CA ILE A 46 6.61 0.38 -2.26
C ILE A 46 6.12 -0.93 -1.66
N ILE A 47 6.38 -1.13 -0.37
CA ILE A 47 5.84 -2.26 0.40
C ILE A 47 4.69 -1.75 1.26
N ALA A 48 3.48 -2.21 0.95
CA ALA A 48 2.29 -1.91 1.73
C ALA A 48 2.27 -2.75 3.01
N SER A 49 2.32 -2.08 4.17
CA SER A 49 2.29 -2.72 5.47
C SER A 49 0.86 -2.94 5.98
N ASP A 50 0.74 -3.79 6.99
CA ASP A 50 -0.52 -4.05 7.69
C ASP A 50 -0.85 -2.96 8.74
N ARG A 51 0.06 -1.99 8.95
CA ARG A 51 -0.13 -0.87 9.88
C ARG A 51 -1.39 -0.07 9.55
N LEU A 52 -2.31 0.05 10.50
CA LEU A 52 -3.45 0.94 10.44
C LEU A 52 -3.10 2.25 11.16
N SER A 53 -3.32 3.38 10.50
CA SER A 53 -3.17 4.70 11.12
C SER A 53 -4.50 5.43 11.21
N ALA A 54 -4.79 6.01 12.36
CA ALA A 54 -5.91 6.92 12.60
C ALA A 54 -5.45 8.04 13.53
N PHE A 55 -6.02 9.24 13.39
CA PHE A 55 -5.64 10.41 14.19
C PHE A 55 -4.11 10.67 14.19
N ASP A 56 -3.50 10.57 13.01
CA ASP A 56 -2.06 10.76 12.78
C ASP A 56 -1.11 9.83 13.54
N ARG A 57 -1.60 8.70 14.06
CA ARG A 57 -0.80 7.70 14.76
C ARG A 57 -1.06 6.31 14.19
N VAL A 58 -0.03 5.48 14.14
CA VAL A 58 -0.19 4.03 13.92
C VAL A 58 -0.77 3.44 15.20
N ILE A 59 -1.91 2.76 15.09
CA ILE A 59 -2.67 2.28 16.25
C ILE A 59 -2.63 0.76 16.41
N THR A 60 -2.49 0.02 15.32
CA THR A 60 -2.42 -1.44 15.31
C THR A 60 -1.99 -1.93 13.93
N THR A 61 -1.87 -3.23 13.75
CA THR A 61 -1.79 -3.92 12.46
C THR A 61 -3.08 -4.71 12.20
N ILE A 62 -3.43 -4.89 10.92
CA ILE A 62 -4.57 -5.70 10.49
C ILE A 62 -4.08 -6.72 9.46
N PRO A 63 -4.29 -8.03 9.67
CA PRO A 63 -3.89 -9.06 8.72
C PRO A 63 -4.38 -8.78 7.30
N PHE A 64 -3.51 -9.01 6.33
CA PHE A 64 -3.78 -8.85 4.89
C PHE A 64 -4.14 -7.43 4.43
N LYS A 65 -4.12 -6.42 5.30
CA LYS A 65 -4.46 -5.05 4.91
C LYS A 65 -3.50 -4.54 3.84
N GLY A 66 -2.20 -4.75 4.00
CA GLY A 66 -1.18 -4.33 3.06
C GLY A 66 -1.41 -4.95 1.67
N GLN A 67 -1.61 -6.27 1.65
CA GLN A 67 -1.93 -7.05 0.46
C GLN A 67 -3.17 -6.49 -0.27
N MET A 68 -4.29 -6.41 0.45
CA MET A 68 -5.57 -6.03 -0.14
C MET A 68 -5.51 -4.62 -0.74
N LEU A 69 -4.92 -3.65 -0.03
CA LEU A 69 -4.85 -2.27 -0.50
C LEU A 69 -3.89 -2.09 -1.67
N ASN A 70 -2.78 -2.85 -1.71
CA ASN A 70 -1.86 -2.84 -2.84
C ASN A 70 -2.53 -3.42 -4.09
N GLN A 71 -3.25 -4.54 -3.95
CA GLN A 71 -4.00 -5.15 -5.06
C GLN A 71 -5.14 -4.26 -5.58
N VAL A 72 -5.89 -3.59 -4.69
CA VAL A 72 -6.91 -2.59 -5.10
C VAL A 72 -6.26 -1.44 -5.86
N SER A 73 -5.11 -0.94 -5.39
CA SER A 73 -4.38 0.12 -6.09
C SER A 73 -3.93 -0.35 -7.48
N SER A 74 -3.33 -1.54 -7.57
CA SER A 74 -2.91 -2.16 -8.84
C SER A 74 -4.07 -2.32 -9.81
N PHE A 75 -5.23 -2.77 -9.34
CA PHE A 75 -6.43 -2.91 -10.17
C PHE A 75 -6.83 -1.58 -10.81
N TRP A 76 -6.87 -0.49 -10.03
CA TRP A 76 -7.25 0.82 -10.55
C TRP A 76 -6.21 1.43 -11.49
N PHE A 77 -4.91 1.25 -11.21
CA PHE A 77 -3.86 1.67 -12.13
C PHE A 77 -3.96 0.96 -13.48
N GLU A 78 -4.26 -0.33 -13.49
CA GLU A 78 -4.45 -1.06 -14.75
C GLU A 78 -5.73 -0.61 -15.48
N LYS A 79 -6.85 -0.45 -14.76
CA LYS A 79 -8.14 -0.01 -15.34
C LYS A 79 -8.10 1.39 -15.94
N THR A 80 -7.19 2.25 -15.50
CA THR A 80 -7.10 3.65 -15.94
C THR A 80 -5.87 3.92 -16.82
N LYS A 81 -5.05 2.90 -17.11
CA LYS A 81 -3.80 3.02 -17.86
C LYS A 81 -3.98 3.61 -19.26
N ASN A 82 -5.14 3.43 -19.87
CA ASN A 82 -5.50 3.98 -21.17
C ASN A 82 -5.94 5.46 -21.13
N LEU A 83 -6.23 6.01 -19.94
CA LEU A 83 -6.68 7.39 -19.75
C LEU A 83 -5.51 8.32 -19.44
N VAL A 84 -4.59 7.88 -18.57
CA VAL A 84 -3.44 8.67 -18.12
C VAL A 84 -2.26 7.75 -17.82
N LYS A 85 -1.04 8.26 -18.07
CA LYS A 85 0.18 7.58 -17.64
C LYS A 85 0.21 7.51 -16.11
N ASN A 86 0.57 6.35 -15.58
CA ASN A 86 0.80 6.15 -14.15
C ASN A 86 2.20 5.59 -13.90
N HIS A 87 2.61 5.52 -12.64
CA HIS A 87 3.97 5.18 -12.26
C HIS A 87 4.24 3.67 -12.11
N ILE A 88 3.25 2.79 -12.24
CA ILE A 88 3.41 1.35 -11.98
C ILE A 88 4.29 0.73 -13.08
N ILE A 89 5.34 0.02 -12.65
CA ILE A 89 6.20 -0.80 -13.51
C ILE A 89 5.78 -2.27 -13.39
N ASP A 90 5.69 -2.78 -12.15
CA ASP A 90 5.37 -4.18 -11.87
C ASP A 90 4.80 -4.37 -10.44
N VAL A 91 4.14 -5.51 -10.21
CA VAL A 91 3.58 -5.92 -8.92
C VAL A 91 4.01 -7.38 -8.64
N PRO A 92 5.27 -7.59 -8.23
CA PRO A 92 5.85 -8.94 -8.13
C PRO A 92 5.34 -9.74 -6.92
N ASP A 93 4.73 -9.06 -5.95
CA ASP A 93 4.15 -9.66 -4.75
C ASP A 93 2.88 -8.91 -4.36
N PRO A 94 1.87 -9.56 -3.74
CA PRO A 94 0.62 -8.91 -3.38
C PRO A 94 0.78 -7.66 -2.48
N ASN A 95 1.85 -7.53 -1.71
CA ASN A 95 2.16 -6.35 -0.89
C ASN A 95 3.10 -5.35 -1.58
N VAL A 96 3.67 -5.66 -2.74
CA VAL A 96 4.77 -4.91 -3.35
C VAL A 96 4.36 -4.30 -4.68
N SER A 97 4.59 -3.00 -4.83
CA SER A 97 4.54 -2.29 -6.12
C SER A 97 5.91 -1.74 -6.46
N VAL A 98 6.42 -2.04 -7.66
CA VAL A 98 7.61 -1.43 -8.24
C VAL A 98 7.15 -0.29 -9.14
N VAL A 99 7.63 0.93 -8.87
CA VAL A 99 7.18 2.14 -9.56
C VAL A 99 8.33 3.01 -10.02
N HIS A 100 8.09 3.82 -11.04
CA HIS A 100 9.00 4.91 -11.41
C HIS A 100 9.14 5.88 -10.23
N GLN A 101 10.37 6.26 -9.89
CA GLN A 101 10.61 7.29 -8.91
C GLN A 101 10.19 8.64 -9.51
N CYS A 102 9.17 9.27 -8.90
CA CYS A 102 8.66 10.56 -9.32
C CYS A 102 8.99 11.66 -8.31
N GLU A 103 9.09 12.89 -8.81
CA GLU A 103 9.04 14.09 -7.98
C GLU A 103 7.57 14.40 -7.63
N MET A 104 7.30 14.63 -6.35
CA MET A 104 5.96 14.86 -5.86
C MET A 104 5.60 16.34 -5.98
N ILE A 105 4.47 16.65 -6.61
CA ILE A 105 3.86 17.98 -6.51
C ILE A 105 3.19 18.05 -5.12
N PRO A 106 3.50 19.05 -4.26
CA PRO A 106 3.00 19.11 -2.88
C PRO A 106 1.54 19.60 -2.81
N VAL A 107 0.64 18.92 -3.53
CA VAL A 107 -0.79 19.21 -3.62
C VAL A 107 -1.57 17.90 -3.52
N GLU A 108 -2.59 17.88 -2.68
CA GLU A 108 -3.53 16.74 -2.60
C GLU A 108 -4.75 17.00 -3.48
N MET A 109 -4.94 16.16 -4.50
CA MET A 109 -6.05 16.26 -5.45
C MET A 109 -7.26 15.47 -4.92
N VAL A 110 -8.27 16.18 -4.39
CA VAL A 110 -9.49 15.57 -3.82
C VAL A 110 -10.69 15.80 -4.73
N VAL A 111 -11.34 14.71 -5.16
CA VAL A 111 -12.58 14.75 -5.96
C VAL A 111 -13.77 14.30 -5.09
N ARG A 112 -14.85 15.08 -5.06
CA ARG A 112 -16.03 14.82 -4.22
C ARG A 112 -17.30 14.71 -5.06
N ALA A 113 -17.94 13.55 -5.01
CA ALA A 113 -19.28 13.35 -5.58
C ALA A 113 -20.40 13.59 -4.55
N TYR A 114 -20.08 13.50 -3.25
CA TYR A 114 -21.00 13.70 -2.13
C TYR A 114 -20.32 14.55 -1.04
N ILE A 115 -21.11 15.30 -0.27
CA ILE A 115 -20.64 16.14 0.84
C ILE A 115 -20.52 15.26 2.10
N THR A 116 -19.31 15.16 2.65
CA THR A 116 -19.02 14.39 3.87
C THR A 116 -17.64 14.75 4.44
N GLY A 117 -17.42 14.43 5.73
CA GLY A 117 -16.16 14.68 6.43
C GLY A 117 -15.92 16.17 6.69
N SER A 118 -14.71 16.64 6.42
CA SER A 118 -14.32 18.05 6.59
C SER A 118 -14.78 18.99 5.47
N ALA A 119 -15.68 18.52 4.59
CA ALA A 119 -16.18 19.26 3.43
C ALA A 119 -17.27 20.27 3.82
#